data_AF-A0A7S7PUY3-F1
#
_entry.id   AF-A0A7S7PUY3-F1
#
_cell.length_a   1.000
_cell.length_b   1.000
_cell.length_c   1.000
_cell.angle_alpha   90.00
_cell.angle_beta   90.00
_cell.angle_gamma   90.00
#
_symmetry.space_group_name_H-M   'P 1'
#
loop_
_entity.id
_entity.type
_entity.pdbx_description
1 polymer ?
#
loop_
_entity_poly.entity_id
_entity_poly.type
_entity_poly.pdbx_seq_one_letter_code
_entity_poly.pdbx_strand_id
1 'polypeptide(L)'
;MELSFRDLIELRFVKAFRDIGIGLPTIRACYERAAEEVKDDRPFSTQRFRTDGKTIFLEITEGLDEPKLVDLRHRQNVFRTIVEPSLKDLEFDASAVSRWFPLGIQRRSIVIDPARAFGRPISSTGVPTEVLARAVGLEGSTKKVAFLYNVSVTEVRDAVSFERKLVA
;
A
#
# COMPACT_ATOMS: atom_id res chain seq x y z
N MET A 1 -12.00 13.31 -14.16
CA MET A 1 -10.63 13.00 -13.72
C MET A 1 -10.69 11.62 -13.10
N GLU A 2 -10.11 10.62 -13.74
CA GLU A 2 -10.14 9.23 -13.26
C GLU A 2 -8.88 8.98 -12.41
N LEU A 3 -9.04 8.29 -11.27
CA LEU A 3 -7.91 7.89 -10.42
C LEU A 3 -7.35 6.57 -10.95
N SER A 4 -6.07 6.55 -11.30
CA SER A 4 -5.35 5.32 -11.63
C SER A 4 -4.92 4.57 -10.37
N PHE A 5 -4.58 3.28 -10.53
CA PHE A 5 -4.00 2.49 -9.44
C PHE A 5 -2.74 3.12 -8.86
N ARG A 6 -1.88 3.70 -9.72
CA ARG A 6 -0.69 4.41 -9.25
C ARG A 6 -1.06 5.62 -8.41
N ASP A 7 -2.10 6.38 -8.78
CA ASP A 7 -2.57 7.52 -7.99
C ASP A 7 -3.07 7.08 -6.60
N LEU A 8 -3.70 5.90 -6.49
CA LEU A 8 -4.07 5.31 -5.19
C LEU A 8 -2.83 4.98 -4.35
N ILE A 9 -1.77 4.47 -4.97
CA ILE A 9 -0.50 4.20 -4.28
C ILE A 9 0.17 5.51 -3.84
N GLU A 10 0.21 6.55 -4.69
CA GLU A 10 0.73 7.88 -4.30
C GLU A 10 -0.02 8.42 -3.06
N LEU A 11 -1.36 8.37 -3.07
CA LEU A 11 -2.18 8.82 -1.94
C LEU A 11 -1.93 8.02 -0.67
N ARG A 12 -1.63 6.72 -0.80
CA ARG A 12 -1.27 5.88 0.35
C ARG A 12 0.05 6.34 0.99
N PHE A 13 1.04 6.73 0.20
CA PHE A 13 2.27 7.35 0.74
C PHE A 13 1.99 8.66 1.43
N VAL A 14 1.19 9.54 0.79
CA VAL A 14 0.76 10.81 1.41
C VAL A 14 0.08 10.54 2.76
N LYS A 15 -0.83 9.56 2.82
CA LYS A 15 -1.46 9.16 4.08
C LYS A 15 -0.45 8.66 5.11
N ALA A 16 0.50 7.79 4.72
CA ALA A 16 1.53 7.28 5.63
C ALA A 16 2.39 8.40 6.22
N PHE A 17 2.76 9.41 5.42
CA PHE A 17 3.46 10.61 5.90
C PHE A 17 2.57 11.49 6.80
N ARG A 18 1.27 11.59 6.51
CA ARG A 18 0.33 12.35 7.36
C ARG A 18 0.09 11.70 8.71
N ASP A 19 0.00 10.37 8.76
CA ASP A 19 -0.28 9.61 9.99
C ASP A 19 0.85 9.76 11.04
N ILE A 20 2.06 10.09 10.59
CA ILE A 20 3.21 10.39 11.46
C ILE A 20 3.41 11.89 11.71
N GLY A 21 2.52 12.72 11.20
CA GLY A 21 2.47 14.16 11.49
C GLY A 21 3.21 15.08 10.53
N ILE A 22 3.70 14.59 9.38
CA ILE A 22 4.35 15.45 8.37
C ILE A 22 3.34 16.41 7.75
N GLY A 23 3.71 17.67 7.59
CA GLY A 23 2.87 18.68 6.94
C GLY A 23 2.63 18.37 5.45
N LEU A 24 1.43 18.67 4.93
CA LEU A 24 1.17 18.61 3.48
C LEU A 24 2.17 19.43 2.65
N PRO A 25 2.65 20.62 3.07
CA PRO A 25 3.68 21.35 2.32
C PRO A 25 4.98 20.55 2.16
N THR A 26 5.46 19.92 3.24
CA THR A 26 6.66 19.08 3.22
C THR A 26 6.47 17.82 2.38
N ILE A 27 5.30 17.18 2.47
CA ILE A 27 4.96 16.03 1.61
C ILE A 27 4.96 16.45 0.13
N ARG A 28 4.42 17.63 -0.19
CA ARG A 28 4.43 18.17 -1.55
C ARG A 28 5.86 18.43 -2.05
N ALA A 29 6.70 19.08 -1.26
CA ALA A 29 8.11 19.28 -1.60
C ALA A 29 8.83 17.92 -1.79
N CYS A 30 8.52 16.93 -0.94
CA CYS A 30 9.00 15.57 -1.09
C CYS A 30 8.60 14.92 -2.41
N TYR A 31 7.34 15.09 -2.79
CA TYR A 31 6.80 14.58 -4.03
C TYR A 31 7.47 15.23 -5.25
N GLU A 32 7.58 16.56 -5.27
CA GLU A 32 8.15 17.33 -6.40
C GLU A 32 9.62 16.93 -6.65
N ARG A 33 10.45 16.92 -5.60
CA ARG A 33 11.85 16.49 -5.71
C ARG A 33 11.99 15.02 -6.08
N ALA A 34 11.09 14.15 -5.59
CA ALA A 34 11.09 12.75 -5.98
C ALA A 34 10.73 12.59 -7.47
N ALA A 35 9.76 13.34 -7.99
CA ALA A 35 9.40 13.34 -9.40
C ALA A 35 10.57 13.78 -10.29
N GLU A 36 11.33 14.79 -9.87
CA GLU A 36 12.55 15.23 -10.56
C GLU A 36 13.63 14.13 -10.57
N GLU A 37 13.86 13.48 -9.42
CA GLU A 37 14.90 12.47 -9.26
C GLU A 37 14.62 11.21 -10.08
N VAL A 38 13.39 10.70 -9.99
CA VAL A 38 12.99 9.45 -10.64
C VAL A 38 12.48 9.65 -12.07
N LYS A 39 12.23 10.91 -12.48
CA LYS A 39 11.71 11.32 -13.80
C LYS A 39 10.37 10.66 -14.14
N ASP A 40 9.45 10.66 -13.17
CA ASP A 40 8.09 10.12 -13.32
C ASP A 40 7.10 10.98 -12.53
N ASP A 41 5.93 11.26 -13.12
CA ASP A 41 4.87 12.08 -12.53
C ASP A 41 4.22 11.47 -11.29
N ARG A 42 4.44 10.19 -11.02
CA ARG A 42 3.94 9.42 -9.88
C ARG A 42 5.13 8.74 -9.17
N PRO A 43 5.98 9.53 -8.50
CA PRO A 43 7.26 9.05 -8.02
C PRO A 43 7.14 7.98 -6.95
N PHE A 44 6.18 8.05 -6.03
CA PHE A 44 6.12 7.13 -4.88
C PHE A 44 5.76 5.69 -5.28
N SER A 45 5.12 5.52 -6.43
CA SER A 45 4.77 4.24 -7.04
C SER A 45 5.88 3.66 -7.94
N THR A 46 7.06 4.27 -7.98
CA THR A 46 8.21 3.77 -8.75
C THR A 46 9.13 2.87 -7.93
N GLN A 47 9.78 1.92 -8.60
CA GLN A 47 10.80 1.08 -7.97
C GLN A 47 12.02 1.92 -7.51
N ARG A 48 12.33 3.00 -8.22
CA ARG A 48 13.45 3.88 -7.88
C ARG A 48 13.19 4.68 -6.61
N PHE A 49 11.96 5.15 -6.39
CA PHE A 49 11.62 5.75 -5.10
C PHE A 49 11.69 4.74 -3.95
N ARG A 50 11.40 3.46 -4.20
CA ARG A 50 11.59 2.43 -3.17
C ARG A 50 13.05 2.30 -2.72
N THR A 51 14.03 2.46 -3.63
CA THR A 51 15.45 2.36 -3.31
C THR A 51 16.00 3.67 -2.75
N ASP A 52 15.65 4.79 -3.37
CA ASP A 52 16.30 6.08 -3.16
C ASP A 52 15.46 7.04 -2.30
N GLY A 53 14.17 6.73 -2.10
CA GLY A 53 13.21 7.58 -1.42
C GLY A 53 13.61 7.94 0.00
N LYS A 54 14.43 7.11 0.66
CA LYS A 54 15.01 7.42 1.97
C LYS A 54 15.90 8.65 1.89
N THR A 55 16.82 8.64 0.95
CA THR A 55 17.78 9.72 0.74
C THR A 55 17.05 11.00 0.34
N ILE A 56 16.13 10.89 -0.63
CA ILE A 56 15.28 12.01 -1.08
C ILE A 56 14.52 12.63 0.10
N PHE A 57 13.88 11.79 0.93
CA PHE A 57 13.14 12.27 2.10
C PHE A 57 14.03 12.98 3.12
N LEU A 58 15.24 12.47 3.36
CA LEU A 58 16.17 13.07 4.31
C LEU A 58 16.71 14.42 3.82
N GLU A 59 17.08 14.53 2.54
CA GLU A 59 17.55 15.79 1.92
C GLU A 59 16.50 16.91 2.06
N ILE A 60 15.22 16.59 1.87
CA ILE A 60 14.15 17.58 1.85
C ILE A 60 13.74 17.99 3.26
N THR A 61 13.80 17.05 4.20
CA THR A 61 13.47 17.34 5.58
C THR A 61 14.62 18.03 6.31
N GLU A 62 15.85 17.93 5.84
CA GLU A 62 17.02 18.64 6.38
C GLU A 62 16.74 20.15 6.52
N GLY A 63 16.91 20.69 7.74
CA GLY A 63 16.66 22.11 8.02
C GLY A 63 15.19 22.55 8.16
N LEU A 64 14.20 21.69 7.88
CA LEU A 64 12.79 22.02 8.16
C LEU A 64 12.48 21.92 9.66
N ASP A 65 11.88 22.98 10.20
CA ASP A 65 11.44 23.06 11.60
C ASP A 65 10.02 22.47 11.74
N GLU A 66 9.89 21.16 11.49
CA GLU A 66 8.64 20.45 11.72
C GLU A 66 8.54 20.01 13.20
N PRO A 67 7.51 20.46 13.95
CA PRO A 67 7.45 20.35 15.41
C PRO A 67 7.31 18.91 15.96
N LYS A 68 7.17 17.90 15.09
CA LYS A 68 7.11 16.46 15.46
C LYS A 68 8.28 15.62 14.92
N LEU A 69 9.21 16.21 14.16
CA LEU A 69 10.36 15.53 13.53
C LEU A 69 11.72 16.07 14.02
N VAL A 70 11.77 16.60 15.25
CA VAL A 70 12.85 17.47 15.75
C VAL A 70 14.20 16.75 15.98
N ASP A 71 14.34 15.46 15.67
CA ASP A 71 15.64 14.78 15.74
C ASP A 71 15.98 14.10 14.41
N LEU A 72 17.16 14.37 13.86
CA LEU A 72 17.74 13.66 12.71
C LEU A 72 17.73 12.14 12.91
N ARG A 73 17.89 11.67 14.16
CA ARG A 73 17.73 10.26 14.55
C ARG A 73 16.29 9.79 14.42
N HIS A 74 15.32 10.63 14.76
CA HIS A 74 13.89 10.37 14.51
C HIS A 74 13.57 10.33 13.02
N ARG A 75 14.15 11.21 12.19
CA ARG A 75 13.92 11.24 10.74
C ARG A 75 14.43 9.98 10.03
N GLN A 76 15.62 9.52 10.40
CA GLN A 76 16.17 8.23 9.94
C GLN A 76 15.30 7.04 10.36
N ASN A 77 14.73 7.10 11.57
CA ASN A 77 13.80 6.08 12.07
C ASN A 77 12.44 6.14 11.36
N VAL A 78 11.91 7.33 11.08
CA VAL A 78 10.61 7.53 10.42
C VAL A 78 10.54 6.82 9.07
N PHE A 79 11.56 7.00 8.22
CA PHE A 79 11.56 6.32 6.92
C PHE A 79 11.59 4.80 7.09
N ARG A 80 12.46 4.28 7.96
CA ARG A 80 12.64 2.85 8.20
C ARG A 80 11.42 2.18 8.83
N THR A 81 10.73 2.88 9.72
CA THR A 81 9.65 2.31 10.53
C THR A 81 8.28 2.45 9.89
N ILE A 82 8.07 3.39 8.95
CA ILE A 82 6.74 3.70 8.40
C ILE A 82 6.71 3.67 6.87
N VAL A 83 7.70 4.29 6.20
CA VAL A 83 7.74 4.37 4.74
C VAL A 83 8.19 3.04 4.13
N GLU A 84 9.25 2.45 4.69
CA GLU A 84 9.78 1.17 4.22
C GLU A 84 8.76 0.01 4.34
N PRO A 85 7.98 -0.13 5.44
CA PRO A 85 6.88 -1.10 5.49
C PRO A 85 5.78 -0.85 4.46
N SER A 86 5.48 0.41 4.16
CA SER A 86 4.49 0.78 3.13
C SER A 86 4.97 0.45 1.70
N LEU A 87 6.27 0.22 1.51
CA LEU A 87 6.85 -0.27 0.25
C LEU A 87 6.95 -1.80 0.19
N LYS A 88 6.95 -2.48 1.34
CA LYS A 88 7.18 -3.94 1.44
C LYS A 88 6.02 -4.77 0.93
N ASP A 89 4.83 -4.21 0.83
CA ASP A 89 3.63 -4.90 0.37
C ASP A 89 3.28 -4.62 -1.10
N LEU A 90 4.16 -3.91 -1.80
CA LEU A 90 4.04 -3.60 -3.21
C LEU A 90 4.92 -4.51 -4.08
N GLU A 91 4.36 -5.01 -5.16
CA GLU A 91 5.08 -5.67 -6.24
C GLU A 91 5.32 -4.67 -7.36
N PHE A 92 6.52 -4.69 -7.91
CA PHE A 92 6.94 -3.81 -8.99
C PHE A 92 7.23 -4.65 -10.23
N ASP A 93 6.79 -4.17 -11.38
CA ASP A 93 7.15 -4.73 -12.68
C ASP A 93 7.77 -3.63 -13.55
N ALA A 94 8.86 -3.97 -14.24
CA ALA A 94 9.78 -3.07 -14.93
C ALA A 94 10.27 -1.88 -14.07
N SER A 95 9.44 -0.85 -13.90
CA SER A 95 9.77 0.40 -13.21
C SER A 95 8.69 0.90 -12.24
N ALA A 96 7.48 0.34 -12.26
CA ALA A 96 6.33 0.85 -11.51
C ALA A 96 5.59 -0.27 -10.76
N VAL A 97 4.80 0.13 -9.77
CA VAL A 97 3.95 -0.78 -9.00
C VAL A 97 2.94 -1.49 -9.93
N SER A 98 2.92 -2.82 -9.86
CA SER A 98 2.02 -3.68 -10.63
C SER A 98 0.95 -4.32 -9.76
N ARG A 99 1.27 -4.68 -8.51
CA ARG A 99 0.33 -5.27 -7.56
C ARG A 99 0.56 -4.77 -6.15
N TRP A 100 -0.50 -4.80 -5.36
CA TRP A 100 -0.46 -4.53 -3.94
C TRP A 100 -1.01 -5.72 -3.16
N PHE A 101 -0.31 -6.15 -2.11
CA PHE A 101 -0.73 -7.23 -1.21
C PHE A 101 -1.09 -6.63 0.16
N PRO A 102 -2.36 -6.29 0.45
CA PRO A 102 -2.72 -5.55 1.66
C PRO A 102 -2.37 -6.23 2.99
N LEU A 103 -2.08 -7.54 2.96
CA LEU A 103 -1.66 -8.32 4.12
C LEU A 103 -0.13 -8.54 4.19
N GLY A 104 0.62 -7.89 3.30
CA GLY A 104 2.07 -8.00 3.16
C GLY A 104 2.52 -9.08 2.18
N ILE A 105 3.74 -8.94 1.65
CA ILE A 105 4.31 -9.85 0.63
C ILE A 105 4.51 -11.29 1.11
N GLN A 106 4.55 -11.50 2.43
CA GLN A 106 4.64 -12.82 3.05
C GLN A 106 3.28 -13.54 3.11
N ARG A 107 2.18 -12.78 3.01
CA ARG A 107 0.80 -13.28 3.02
C ARG A 107 0.07 -12.77 1.77
N ARG A 108 0.39 -13.39 0.63
CA ARG A 108 -0.15 -13.03 -0.70
C ARG A 108 -1.54 -13.61 -1.00
N SER A 109 -2.28 -14.01 0.04
CA SER A 109 -3.62 -14.59 -0.10
C SER A 109 -4.63 -13.58 -0.63
N ILE A 110 -4.42 -12.28 -0.36
CA ILE A 110 -5.21 -11.18 -0.90
C ILE A 110 -4.31 -10.27 -1.74
N VAL A 111 -4.78 -9.91 -2.93
CA VAL A 111 -4.08 -9.06 -3.88
C VAL A 111 -5.02 -8.03 -4.49
N ILE A 112 -4.48 -6.85 -4.75
CA ILE A 112 -5.08 -5.79 -5.55
C ILE A 112 -4.20 -5.65 -6.79
N ASP A 113 -4.80 -5.91 -7.94
CA ASP A 113 -4.12 -5.90 -9.24
C ASP A 113 -5.03 -5.14 -10.23
N PRO A 114 -4.60 -3.98 -10.78
CA PRO A 114 -5.44 -3.20 -11.67
C PRO A 114 -5.85 -3.94 -12.96
N ALA A 115 -5.08 -4.94 -13.39
CA ALA A 115 -5.39 -5.76 -14.55
C ALA A 115 -6.40 -6.88 -14.25
N ARG A 116 -6.76 -7.11 -12.98
CA ARG A 116 -7.69 -8.15 -12.54
C ARG A 116 -8.84 -7.54 -11.76
N ALA A 117 -10.07 -7.94 -12.06
CA ALA A 117 -11.27 -7.47 -11.35
C ALA A 117 -11.31 -5.92 -11.19
N PHE A 118 -10.73 -5.17 -12.13
CA PHE A 118 -10.62 -3.71 -12.12
C PHE A 118 -9.98 -3.15 -10.83
N GLY A 119 -8.99 -3.83 -10.26
CA GLY A 119 -8.32 -3.38 -9.03
C GLY A 119 -9.13 -3.59 -7.76
N ARG A 120 -10.20 -4.40 -7.80
CA ARG A 120 -10.88 -4.84 -6.57
C ARG A 120 -9.98 -5.81 -5.80
N PRO A 121 -10.04 -5.81 -4.45
CA PRO A 121 -9.31 -6.79 -3.66
C PRO A 121 -9.86 -8.21 -3.88
N ILE A 122 -8.99 -9.11 -4.31
CA ILE A 122 -9.31 -10.48 -4.68
C ILE A 122 -8.43 -11.47 -3.90
N SER A 123 -8.89 -12.71 -3.76
CA SER A 123 -8.05 -13.82 -3.35
C SER A 123 -6.94 -14.06 -4.38
N SER A 124 -5.90 -14.82 -4.02
CA SER A 124 -4.83 -15.17 -4.96
C SER A 124 -5.38 -15.89 -6.20
N THR A 125 -6.43 -16.69 -6.01
CA THR A 125 -7.20 -17.39 -7.06
C THR A 125 -8.14 -16.48 -7.87
N GLY A 126 -8.38 -15.23 -7.46
CA GLY A 126 -9.14 -14.24 -8.24
C GLY A 126 -10.59 -14.02 -7.80
N VAL A 127 -11.02 -14.61 -6.68
CA VAL A 127 -12.38 -14.40 -6.16
C VAL A 127 -12.41 -13.10 -5.34
N PRO A 128 -13.36 -12.18 -5.59
CA PRO A 128 -13.47 -10.95 -4.79
C PRO A 128 -13.64 -11.23 -3.30
N THR A 129 -12.90 -10.48 -2.49
CA THR A 129 -12.91 -10.63 -1.02
C THR A 129 -14.29 -10.37 -0.42
N GLU A 130 -15.01 -9.36 -0.93
CA GLU A 130 -16.41 -9.08 -0.57
C GLU A 130 -17.35 -10.28 -0.80
N VAL A 131 -17.12 -11.06 -1.87
CA VAL A 131 -17.91 -12.25 -2.20
C VAL A 131 -17.63 -13.36 -1.20
N LEU A 132 -16.36 -13.63 -0.91
CA LEU A 132 -15.97 -14.64 0.09
C LEU A 132 -16.48 -14.29 1.48
N ALA A 133 -16.36 -13.03 1.90
CA ALA A 133 -16.81 -12.58 3.21
C ALA A 133 -18.33 -12.70 3.37
N ARG A 134 -19.09 -12.28 2.34
CA ARG A 134 -20.55 -12.43 2.32
C ARG A 134 -20.97 -13.89 2.33
N ALA A 135 -20.33 -14.75 1.54
CA ALA A 135 -20.61 -16.17 1.51
C ALA A 135 -20.38 -16.81 2.89
N VAL A 136 -19.33 -16.42 3.63
CA VAL A 136 -19.12 -16.90 5.01
C VAL A 136 -20.24 -16.45 5.95
N GLY A 137 -20.74 -15.23 5.79
CA GLY A 137 -21.88 -14.72 6.56
C GLY A 137 -23.16 -15.53 6.34
N LEU A 138 -23.40 -16.01 5.12
CA LEU A 138 -24.57 -16.81 4.76
C LEU A 138 -24.41 -18.29 5.13
N GLU A 139 -23.26 -18.87 4.85
CA GLU A 139 -22.99 -20.31 5.01
C GLU A 139 -22.55 -20.69 6.42
N GLY A 140 -22.13 -19.71 7.24
CA GLY A 140 -21.63 -19.93 8.60
C GLY A 140 -20.33 -20.73 8.70
N SER A 141 -19.66 -21.06 7.58
CA SER A 141 -18.48 -21.93 7.57
C SER A 141 -17.45 -21.54 6.53
N THR A 142 -16.24 -21.18 6.97
CA THR A 142 -15.11 -20.88 6.08
C THR A 142 -14.67 -22.10 5.26
N LYS A 143 -14.79 -23.32 5.81
CA LYS A 143 -14.43 -24.56 5.10
C LYS A 143 -15.40 -24.85 3.96
N LYS A 144 -16.70 -24.64 4.20
CA LYS A 144 -17.73 -24.83 3.17
C LYS A 144 -17.55 -23.84 2.03
N VAL A 145 -17.33 -22.56 2.34
CA VAL A 145 -17.07 -21.52 1.34
C VAL A 145 -15.79 -21.80 0.56
N ALA A 146 -14.71 -22.22 1.23
CA ALA A 146 -13.46 -22.60 0.56
C ALA A 146 -13.68 -23.70 -0.49
N PHE A 147 -14.47 -24.73 -0.13
CA PHE A 147 -14.86 -25.79 -1.06
C PHE A 147 -15.71 -25.26 -2.23
N LEU A 148 -16.77 -24.48 -1.95
CA LEU A 148 -17.69 -23.97 -2.97
C LEU A 148 -17.02 -23.08 -4.01
N TYR A 149 -16.05 -22.27 -3.58
CA TYR A 149 -15.34 -21.32 -4.46
C TYR A 149 -14.00 -21.86 -4.97
N ASN A 150 -13.66 -23.11 -4.64
CA ASN A 150 -12.37 -23.74 -4.97
C ASN A 150 -11.16 -22.88 -4.59
N VAL A 151 -11.16 -22.38 -3.36
CA VAL A 151 -10.08 -21.55 -2.78
C VAL A 151 -9.57 -22.17 -1.49
N SER A 152 -8.41 -21.75 -1.01
CA SER A 152 -7.90 -22.23 0.28
C SER A 152 -8.70 -21.65 1.45
N VAL A 153 -8.79 -22.40 2.56
CA VAL A 153 -9.41 -21.91 3.81
C VAL A 153 -8.71 -20.65 4.33
N THR A 154 -7.40 -20.54 4.11
CA THR A 154 -6.61 -19.36 4.48
C THR A 154 -7.07 -18.13 3.70
N GLU A 155 -7.26 -18.23 2.37
CA GLU A 155 -7.79 -17.11 1.57
C GLU A 155 -9.17 -16.66 2.03
N VAL A 156 -10.07 -17.58 2.37
CA VAL A 156 -11.40 -17.22 2.90
C VAL A 156 -11.29 -16.49 4.23
N ARG A 157 -10.45 -16.99 5.15
CA ARG A 157 -10.26 -16.33 6.46
C ARG A 157 -9.64 -14.95 6.31
N ASP A 158 -8.65 -14.83 5.44
CA ASP A 158 -7.97 -13.57 5.17
C ASP A 158 -8.91 -12.57 4.49
N ALA A 159 -9.75 -13.01 3.55
CA ALA A 159 -10.78 -12.17 2.93
C ALA A 159 -11.78 -11.63 3.97
N VAL A 160 -12.29 -12.48 4.86
CA VAL A 160 -13.19 -12.06 5.95
C VAL A 160 -12.51 -11.05 6.88
N SER A 161 -11.25 -11.31 7.27
CA SER A 161 -10.48 -10.42 8.13
C SER A 161 -10.21 -9.07 7.47
N PHE A 162 -9.87 -9.08 6.19
CA PHE A 162 -9.64 -7.89 5.38
C PHE A 162 -10.89 -7.03 5.27
N GLU A 163 -12.04 -7.61 4.89
CA GLU A 163 -13.31 -6.90 4.76
C GLU A 163 -13.78 -6.29 6.10
N ARG A 164 -13.59 -6.99 7.22
CA ARG A 164 -13.91 -6.45 8.55
C ARG A 164 -13.10 -5.21 8.90
N LYS A 165 -11.84 -5.12 8.45
CA LYS A 165 -10.98 -3.95 8.68
C LYS A 165 -11.35 -2.76 7.81
N LEU A 166 -12.00 -2.98 6.65
CA LEU A 166 -12.45 -1.89 5.77
C LEU A 166 -13.67 -1.15 6.33
N VAL A 167 -14.50 -1.85 7.12
CA VAL A 167 -15.73 -1.30 7.71
C VAL A 167 -15.48 -0.62 9.07
N ALA A 168 -14.33 -0.88 9.70
CA ALA A 168 -13.94 -0.34 11.01
C ALA A 168 -13.32 1.07 10.90
#